data_AF-A0A2E9MIW0-F1
#
_entry.id   AF-A0A2E9MIW0-F1
#
_cell.length_a   1.000
_cell.length_b   1.000
_cell.length_c   1.000
_cell.angle_alpha   90.00
_cell.angle_beta   90.00
_cell.angle_gamma   90.00
#
_symmetry.space_group_name_H-M   'P 1'
#
loop_
_entity.id
_entity.type
_entity.pdbx_description
1 polymer ?
#
loop_
_entity_poly.entity_id
_entity_poly.type
_entity_poly.pdbx_seq_one_letter_code
_entity_poly.pdbx_strand_id
1 'polypeptide(L)'
;MMPKTRRRPFVTLLALSVLVSALLFQAACDDRAHVPAPATQAQKVSVEEIAWFEGSVEDAFAQARTQDKPVYLYWGAVWCPPCQEIKNTVFKSKQFIAQTELFIPVYLDGDTERAQTWGETLGVKGYPTMIVFNPAGEEITRIPGGIDISRYNKVLALSLDHMRPTSMLVSLAKNHPDQLQASDYHQLAFYSWGQDHAALPEDSSPELFFGLAERVRLSDREASARLYLQGLVLQSEAADNESDPPHADQLTQILSSPDLVIACRDYLAYWSEEIVDVLDASDATKTQWQAILLNLRHHETLSTAEQLGGWIPFLTFYFDGDSDQERELSDEIIALVRADARQADEETRNAYARQSVVSMINYLHRSARLNDDARTLLLAELDRSASSYYFMSSLASLAEHEEKTDKALGWRRKAYEVAEGNATRFQWGVNYVRAMVRLQPEDHESIAATATSLFDNLEGTQDVFIGRTYRYLRSLVGELRTWDEDQARLQAFDARLEDLCGAQQPASTGAQHCDSLLPDHQKDRQQDASGA
;
A
#
# COMPACT_ATOMS: atom_id res chain seq x y z
N MET A 1 62.59 -5.68 4.79
CA MET A 1 61.37 -6.15 5.49
C MET A 1 60.29 -6.34 4.43
N MET A 2 60.29 -7.52 3.82
CA MET A 2 59.60 -7.91 2.57
C MET A 2 60.12 -9.33 2.21
N PRO A 3 59.62 -10.03 1.18
CA PRO A 3 58.33 -10.69 1.01
C PRO A 3 58.56 -12.20 0.67
N LYS A 4 57.51 -12.88 0.18
CA LYS A 4 57.52 -14.22 -0.44
C LYS A 4 58.78 -14.55 -1.28
N THR A 5 59.27 -15.79 -1.20
CA THR A 5 60.12 -16.45 -2.22
C THR A 5 59.38 -17.69 -2.76
N ARG A 6 58.96 -17.65 -4.03
CA ARG A 6 59.58 -18.25 -5.25
C ARG A 6 59.47 -19.78 -5.30
N ARG A 7 58.61 -20.34 -6.17
CA ARG A 7 58.81 -20.70 -7.60
C ARG A 7 59.85 -21.82 -7.85
N ARG A 8 59.33 -23.00 -8.27
CA ARG A 8 59.69 -23.98 -9.35
C ARG A 8 61.17 -24.16 -9.78
N PRO A 9 61.60 -25.38 -10.17
CA PRO A 9 61.53 -25.87 -11.59
C PRO A 9 61.04 -27.35 -11.74
N PHE A 10 60.33 -27.75 -12.83
CA PHE A 10 60.82 -28.42 -14.09
C PHE A 10 61.52 -29.77 -13.81
N VAL A 11 61.21 -30.95 -14.39
CA VAL A 11 61.07 -31.46 -15.79
C VAL A 11 60.51 -32.91 -15.67
N THR A 12 59.35 -33.27 -16.22
CA THR A 12 59.07 -33.98 -17.52
C THR A 12 59.35 -35.50 -17.61
N LEU A 13 58.28 -36.22 -18.05
CA LEU A 13 58.21 -37.32 -19.03
C LEU A 13 58.37 -38.81 -18.64
N LEU A 14 57.26 -39.56 -18.87
CA LEU A 14 57.02 -40.94 -19.40
C LEU A 14 55.99 -41.68 -18.52
N ALA A 15 55.11 -42.60 -18.95
CA ALA A 15 54.44 -43.00 -20.19
C ALA A 15 53.84 -44.41 -19.91
N LEU A 16 52.58 -44.68 -20.33
CA LEU A 16 51.96 -46.01 -20.59
C LEU A 16 51.85 -46.99 -19.38
N SER A 17 50.89 -47.91 -19.22
CA SER A 17 49.84 -48.50 -20.07
C SER A 17 48.96 -49.47 -19.23
N VAL A 18 47.65 -49.48 -19.52
CA VAL A 18 46.66 -50.59 -19.65
C VAL A 18 46.87 -51.96 -18.94
N LEU A 19 45.82 -52.49 -18.27
CA LEU A 19 45.24 -53.87 -18.32
C LEU A 19 44.24 -54.04 -17.12
N VAL A 20 42.91 -54.09 -17.28
CA VAL A 20 41.97 -55.17 -17.75
C VAL A 20 41.70 -56.30 -16.73
N SER A 21 40.41 -56.65 -16.60
CA SER A 21 39.76 -57.85 -15.97
C SER A 21 39.31 -57.68 -14.50
N ALA A 22 38.02 -57.66 -14.14
CA ALA A 22 36.88 -58.57 -14.37
C ALA A 22 36.74 -59.72 -13.34
N LEU A 23 35.58 -59.70 -12.66
CA LEU A 23 34.72 -60.82 -12.26
C LEU A 23 34.95 -61.62 -10.94
N LEU A 24 33.84 -61.65 -10.17
CA LEU A 24 33.27 -62.72 -9.31
C LEU A 24 33.80 -62.91 -7.88
N PHE A 25 32.94 -62.72 -6.87
CA PHE A 25 32.28 -63.82 -6.13
C PHE A 25 31.19 -63.34 -5.15
N GLN A 26 30.04 -64.02 -5.28
CA GLN A 26 28.89 -64.30 -4.38
C GLN A 26 28.96 -63.80 -2.92
N ALA A 27 27.95 -63.06 -2.46
CA ALA A 27 26.67 -63.53 -1.89
C ALA A 27 26.80 -64.17 -0.49
N ALA A 28 26.42 -63.40 0.53
CA ALA A 28 25.91 -63.91 1.79
C ALA A 28 24.65 -63.09 2.14
N CYS A 29 23.52 -63.77 2.14
CA CYS A 29 22.22 -63.26 2.52
C CYS A 29 22.23 -62.83 3.99
N ASP A 30 21.61 -61.70 4.30
CA ASP A 30 21.00 -61.49 5.60
C ASP A 30 19.58 -60.97 5.38
N ASP A 31 18.62 -61.78 5.83
CA ASP A 31 17.18 -61.58 5.71
C ASP A 31 16.74 -60.48 6.68
N ARG A 32 16.43 -59.30 6.13
CA ARG A 32 15.48 -58.39 6.75
C ARG A 32 14.41 -58.04 5.73
N ALA A 33 13.24 -58.63 5.94
CA ALA A 33 12.01 -58.33 5.23
C ALA A 33 11.79 -56.81 5.17
N HIS A 34 11.98 -56.26 3.97
CA HIS A 34 11.63 -54.89 3.63
C HIS A 34 10.11 -54.85 3.44
N VAL A 35 9.39 -54.29 4.42
CA VAL A 35 8.00 -53.90 4.26
C VAL A 35 7.97 -52.76 3.24
N PRO A 36 7.34 -52.90 2.06
CA PRO A 36 7.24 -51.79 1.14
C PRO A 36 6.30 -50.75 1.75
N ALA A 37 6.83 -49.57 2.05
CA ALA A 37 6.02 -48.41 2.38
C ALA A 37 5.08 -48.13 1.19
N PRO A 38 3.78 -47.86 1.42
CA PRO A 38 2.89 -47.48 0.35
C PRO A 38 3.43 -46.18 -0.27
N ALA A 39 3.69 -46.23 -1.58
CA ALA A 39 4.02 -45.07 -2.35
C ALA A 39 2.79 -44.16 -2.38
N THR A 40 2.69 -43.26 -1.41
CA THR A 40 1.86 -42.07 -1.53
C THR A 40 2.43 -41.30 -2.70
N GLN A 41 1.78 -41.40 -3.86
CA GLN A 41 1.94 -40.40 -4.91
C GLN A 41 1.52 -39.08 -4.29
N ALA A 42 2.50 -38.32 -3.80
CA ALA A 42 2.33 -36.90 -3.55
C ALA A 42 1.93 -36.31 -4.90
N GLN A 43 0.62 -36.09 -5.08
CA GLN A 43 0.15 -35.20 -6.13
C GLN A 43 0.90 -33.90 -5.90
N LYS A 44 1.82 -33.59 -6.82
CA LYS A 44 2.29 -32.22 -6.99
C LYS A 44 1.06 -31.42 -7.39
N VAL A 45 0.37 -30.85 -6.41
CA VAL A 45 -0.54 -29.76 -6.69
C VAL A 45 0.36 -28.60 -7.10
N SER A 46 0.51 -28.41 -8.40
CA SER A 46 1.10 -27.20 -8.96
C SER A 46 0.06 -26.10 -8.83
N VAL A 47 -0.10 -25.55 -7.62
CA VAL A 47 -0.90 -24.35 -7.42
C VAL A 47 -0.03 -23.20 -7.91
N GLU A 48 -0.21 -22.82 -9.19
CA GLU A 48 0.56 -21.73 -9.80
C GLU A 48 0.00 -20.35 -9.43
N GLU A 49 -1.25 -20.29 -8.97
CA GLU A 49 -1.98 -19.05 -8.67
C GLU A 49 -2.94 -19.24 -7.47
N ILE A 50 -3.29 -18.14 -6.79
CA ILE A 50 -4.28 -18.17 -5.70
C ILE A 50 -5.65 -18.59 -6.26
N ALA A 51 -6.27 -19.60 -5.66
CA ALA A 51 -7.60 -20.07 -6.03
C ALA A 51 -8.69 -19.16 -5.44
N TRP A 52 -8.80 -17.94 -5.98
CA TRP A 52 -9.79 -16.96 -5.55
C TRP A 52 -11.21 -17.52 -5.58
N PHE A 53 -11.99 -17.21 -4.54
CA PHE A 53 -13.37 -17.60 -4.40
C PHE A 53 -14.23 -17.00 -5.52
N GLU A 54 -15.00 -17.85 -6.20
CA GLU A 54 -15.96 -17.44 -7.22
C GLU A 54 -17.34 -17.19 -6.56
N GLY A 55 -17.71 -15.92 -6.41
CA GLY A 55 -19.01 -15.53 -5.86
C GLY A 55 -18.96 -14.16 -5.19
N SER A 56 -20.04 -13.81 -4.49
CA SER A 56 -20.07 -12.56 -3.71
C SER A 56 -19.25 -12.70 -2.42
N VAL A 57 -18.89 -11.56 -1.82
CA VAL A 57 -18.21 -11.55 -0.51
C VAL A 57 -19.11 -12.18 0.56
N GLU A 58 -20.43 -11.98 0.47
CA GLU A 58 -21.41 -12.63 1.34
C GLU A 58 -21.39 -14.15 1.23
N ASP A 59 -21.33 -14.68 0.01
CA ASP A 59 -21.23 -16.12 -0.25
C ASP A 59 -19.94 -16.68 0.34
N ALA A 60 -18.83 -15.93 0.23
CA ALA A 60 -17.55 -16.31 0.81
C ALA A 60 -17.63 -16.43 2.34
N PHE A 61 -18.24 -15.45 3.03
CA PHE A 61 -18.46 -15.51 4.48
C PHE A 61 -19.44 -16.62 4.89
N ALA A 62 -20.47 -16.89 4.07
CA ALA A 62 -21.37 -18.01 4.31
C ALA A 62 -20.66 -19.37 4.18
N GLN A 63 -19.79 -19.51 3.17
CA GLN A 63 -18.96 -20.69 2.99
C GLN A 63 -17.93 -20.85 4.11
N ALA A 64 -17.29 -19.75 4.53
CA ALA A 64 -16.36 -19.72 5.66
C ALA A 64 -16.99 -20.27 6.94
N ARG A 65 -18.20 -19.81 7.30
CA ARG A 65 -18.99 -20.34 8.43
C ARG A 65 -19.30 -21.82 8.27
N THR A 66 -19.66 -22.25 7.07
CA THR A 66 -20.05 -23.65 6.81
C THR A 66 -18.86 -24.61 6.88
N GLN A 67 -17.68 -24.16 6.44
CA GLN A 67 -16.47 -24.96 6.39
C GLN A 67 -15.57 -24.80 7.63
N ASP A 68 -15.96 -23.94 8.57
CA ASP A 68 -15.11 -23.51 9.70
C ASP A 68 -13.72 -23.04 9.23
N LYS A 69 -13.71 -22.28 8.13
CA LYS A 69 -12.50 -21.76 7.50
C LYS A 69 -12.45 -20.23 7.59
N PRO A 70 -11.28 -19.64 7.90
CA PRO A 70 -11.11 -18.19 7.89
C PRO A 70 -11.22 -17.61 6.47
N VAL A 71 -11.49 -16.31 6.37
CA VAL A 71 -11.51 -15.58 5.09
C VAL A 71 -10.22 -14.76 4.98
N TYR A 72 -9.55 -14.85 3.83
CA TYR A 72 -8.51 -13.88 3.45
C TYR A 72 -9.10 -12.97 2.38
N LEU A 73 -9.33 -11.70 2.69
CA LEU A 73 -9.91 -10.73 1.77
C LEU A 73 -8.82 -9.77 1.28
N TYR A 74 -8.64 -9.70 -0.02
CA TYR A 74 -7.80 -8.72 -0.70
C TYR A 74 -8.69 -7.72 -1.44
N TRP A 75 -8.68 -6.46 -1.02
CA TRP A 75 -9.32 -5.36 -1.71
C TRP A 75 -8.28 -4.54 -2.47
N GLY A 76 -8.41 -4.49 -3.79
CA GLY A 76 -7.50 -3.75 -4.66
C GLY A 76 -8.19 -3.18 -5.89
N ALA A 77 -7.44 -2.61 -6.81
CA ALA A 77 -7.96 -2.16 -8.11
C ALA A 77 -6.95 -2.44 -9.21
N VAL A 78 -7.41 -2.68 -10.44
CA VAL A 78 -6.52 -2.98 -11.59
C VAL A 78 -5.52 -1.87 -11.85
N TRP A 79 -5.92 -0.61 -11.76
CA TRP A 79 -5.07 0.54 -12.06
C TRP A 79 -4.09 0.92 -10.94
N CYS A 80 -4.26 0.35 -9.75
CA CYS A 80 -3.54 0.75 -8.54
C CYS A 80 -2.09 0.24 -8.56
N PRO A 81 -1.07 1.12 -8.57
CA PRO A 81 0.34 0.72 -8.60
C PRO A 81 0.76 -0.21 -7.45
N PRO A 82 0.52 0.10 -6.16
CA PRO A 82 0.92 -0.81 -5.07
C PRO A 82 0.11 -2.12 -5.07
N CYS A 83 -1.07 -2.16 -5.70
CA CYS A 83 -1.82 -3.39 -5.90
C CYS A 83 -1.12 -4.32 -6.89
N GLN A 84 -0.63 -3.75 -7.99
CA GLN A 84 0.14 -4.50 -8.98
C GLN A 84 1.49 -4.96 -8.45
N GLU A 85 2.08 -4.22 -7.53
CA GLU A 85 3.27 -4.65 -6.79
C GLU A 85 3.01 -5.97 -6.05
N ILE A 86 2.00 -6.01 -5.19
CA ILE A 86 1.60 -7.21 -4.44
C ILE A 86 1.27 -8.39 -5.38
N LYS A 87 0.52 -8.14 -6.46
CA LYS A 87 0.18 -9.16 -7.46
C LYS A 87 1.43 -9.75 -8.16
N ASN A 88 2.46 -8.94 -8.38
CA ASN A 88 3.67 -9.38 -9.09
C ASN A 88 4.75 -9.94 -8.17
N THR A 89 4.61 -9.80 -6.85
CA THR A 89 5.56 -10.25 -5.84
C THR A 89 4.91 -11.30 -4.93
N VAL A 90 4.16 -10.86 -3.92
CA VAL A 90 3.54 -11.68 -2.88
C VAL A 90 2.66 -12.77 -3.47
N PHE A 91 1.80 -12.44 -4.44
CA PHE A 91 0.86 -13.43 -5.01
C PHE A 91 1.51 -14.44 -5.95
N LYS A 92 2.80 -14.27 -6.29
CA LYS A 92 3.60 -15.26 -7.02
C LYS A 92 4.44 -16.14 -6.10
N SER A 93 4.48 -15.84 -4.80
CA SER A 93 5.14 -16.68 -3.81
C SER A 93 4.40 -18.00 -3.67
N LYS A 94 5.06 -19.12 -4.00
CA LYS A 94 4.50 -20.46 -3.82
C LYS A 94 4.09 -20.73 -2.38
N GLN A 95 4.83 -20.18 -1.41
CA GLN A 95 4.50 -20.31 0.00
C GLN A 95 3.22 -19.54 0.32
N PHE A 96 3.08 -18.31 -0.18
CA PHE A 96 1.87 -17.52 0.04
C PHE A 96 0.65 -18.20 -0.59
N ILE A 97 0.77 -18.63 -1.85
CA ILE A 97 -0.29 -19.36 -2.57
C ILE A 97 -0.72 -20.60 -1.77
N ALA A 98 0.23 -21.43 -1.31
CA ALA A 98 -0.09 -22.61 -0.51
C ALA A 98 -0.79 -22.26 0.82
N GLN A 99 -0.39 -21.16 1.47
CA GLN A 99 -1.06 -20.70 2.69
C GLN A 99 -2.50 -20.25 2.43
N THR A 100 -2.80 -19.66 1.27
CA THR A 100 -4.16 -19.22 0.94
C THR A 100 -5.18 -20.36 0.85
N GLU A 101 -4.76 -21.62 0.62
CA GLU A 101 -5.65 -22.80 0.61
C GLU A 101 -6.29 -23.11 1.98
N LEU A 102 -5.69 -22.59 3.04
CA LEU A 102 -6.18 -22.70 4.41
C LEU A 102 -7.31 -21.68 4.71
N PHE A 103 -7.59 -20.78 3.76
CA PHE A 103 -8.62 -19.76 3.85
C PHE A 103 -9.69 -19.96 2.77
N ILE A 104 -10.74 -19.14 2.84
CA ILE A 104 -11.55 -18.74 1.69
C ILE A 104 -10.92 -17.44 1.15
N PRO A 105 -10.08 -17.47 0.09
CA PRO A 105 -9.44 -16.27 -0.44
C PRO A 105 -10.42 -15.49 -1.32
N VAL A 106 -10.65 -14.21 -1.02
CA VAL A 106 -11.58 -13.33 -1.72
C VAL A 106 -10.82 -12.19 -2.35
N TYR A 107 -10.93 -12.01 -3.67
CA TYR A 107 -10.50 -10.79 -4.34
C TYR A 107 -11.71 -9.90 -4.58
N LEU A 108 -11.70 -8.72 -3.95
CA LEU A 108 -12.63 -7.65 -4.23
C LEU A 108 -11.92 -6.61 -5.09
N ASP A 109 -12.48 -6.26 -6.25
CA ASP A 109 -11.99 -5.15 -7.04
C ASP A 109 -12.77 -3.87 -6.71
N GLY A 110 -12.08 -2.78 -6.40
CA GLY A 110 -12.64 -1.49 -6.01
C GLY A 110 -13.58 -0.83 -7.01
N ASP A 111 -13.59 -1.28 -8.25
CA ASP A 111 -14.48 -0.79 -9.30
C ASP A 111 -15.62 -1.75 -9.67
N THR A 112 -15.73 -2.90 -8.97
CA THR A 112 -16.86 -3.83 -9.11
C THR A 112 -18.08 -3.40 -8.28
N GLU A 113 -19.24 -3.94 -8.63
CA GLU A 113 -20.50 -3.68 -7.91
C GLU A 113 -20.37 -4.03 -6.43
N ARG A 114 -20.94 -3.20 -5.54
CA ARG A 114 -20.92 -3.38 -4.08
C ARG A 114 -19.54 -3.30 -3.42
N ALA A 115 -18.46 -3.11 -4.18
CA ALA A 115 -17.12 -3.00 -3.63
C ALA A 115 -16.98 -1.79 -2.71
N GLN A 116 -17.65 -0.68 -3.03
CA GLN A 116 -17.66 0.50 -2.17
C GLN A 116 -18.51 0.29 -0.92
N THR A 117 -19.61 -0.47 -0.99
CA THR A 117 -20.39 -0.90 0.19
C THR A 117 -19.52 -1.70 1.15
N TRP A 118 -18.77 -2.67 0.63
CA TRP A 118 -17.84 -3.46 1.43
C TRP A 118 -16.71 -2.61 1.99
N GLY A 119 -16.18 -1.69 1.20
CA GLY A 119 -15.19 -0.74 1.67
C GLY A 119 -15.63 0.08 2.87
N GLU A 120 -16.88 0.55 2.83
CA GLU A 120 -17.47 1.28 3.95
C GLU A 120 -17.77 0.38 5.15
N THR A 121 -18.34 -0.80 4.91
CA THR A 121 -18.63 -1.80 5.94
C THR A 121 -17.37 -2.20 6.71
N LEU A 122 -16.26 -2.36 5.99
CA LEU A 122 -14.96 -2.72 6.57
C LEU A 122 -14.14 -1.49 7.00
N GLY A 123 -14.66 -0.27 6.83
CA GLY A 123 -13.94 0.96 7.17
C GLY A 123 -12.63 1.18 6.38
N VAL A 124 -12.45 0.52 5.23
CA VAL A 124 -11.22 0.58 4.45
C VAL A 124 -11.16 1.86 3.63
N LYS A 125 -9.99 2.52 3.64
CA LYS A 125 -9.80 3.87 3.09
C LYS A 125 -9.01 3.93 1.78
N GLY A 126 -8.23 2.90 1.46
CA GLY A 126 -7.34 2.89 0.31
C GLY A 126 -7.02 1.49 -0.21
N TYR A 127 -6.17 1.44 -1.24
CA TYR A 127 -5.73 0.19 -1.87
C TYR A 127 -4.20 0.07 -1.80
N PRO A 128 -3.66 -1.17 -1.77
CA PRO A 128 -4.36 -2.41 -1.46
C PRO A 128 -4.69 -2.50 0.03
N THR A 129 -5.72 -3.28 0.37
CA THR A 129 -5.98 -3.69 1.76
C THR A 129 -6.15 -5.20 1.82
N MET A 130 -5.45 -5.83 2.77
CA MET A 130 -5.46 -7.28 2.98
C MET A 130 -5.93 -7.55 4.40
N ILE A 131 -7.01 -8.32 4.54
CA ILE A 131 -7.66 -8.56 5.83
C ILE A 131 -7.84 -10.06 6.03
N VAL A 132 -7.60 -10.53 7.24
CA VAL A 132 -7.97 -11.88 7.67
C VAL A 132 -9.17 -11.78 8.60
N PHE A 133 -10.19 -12.59 8.34
CA PHE A 133 -11.34 -12.79 9.23
C PHE A 133 -11.37 -14.22 9.74
N ASN A 134 -11.87 -14.41 10.96
CA ASN A 134 -12.20 -15.74 11.45
C ASN A 134 -13.48 -16.29 10.78
N PRO A 135 -13.82 -17.57 10.98
CA PRO A 135 -15.04 -18.15 10.40
C PRO A 135 -16.33 -17.43 10.83
N ALA A 136 -16.36 -16.78 11.99
CA ALA A 136 -17.52 -16.01 12.45
C ALA A 136 -17.69 -14.66 11.71
N GLY A 137 -16.67 -14.23 10.96
CA GLY A 137 -16.65 -12.95 10.24
C GLY A 137 -16.08 -11.79 11.06
N GLU A 138 -15.42 -12.07 12.19
CA GLU A 138 -14.72 -11.04 12.96
C GLU A 138 -13.34 -10.79 12.34
N GLU A 139 -12.97 -9.52 12.24
CA GLU A 139 -11.68 -9.11 11.72
C GLU A 139 -10.56 -9.50 12.69
N ILE A 140 -9.62 -10.32 12.22
CA ILE A 140 -8.46 -10.76 12.99
C ILE A 140 -7.32 -9.78 12.86
N THR A 141 -6.91 -9.47 11.63
CA THR A 141 -5.80 -8.57 11.36
C THR A 141 -5.88 -7.95 9.96
N ARG A 142 -5.22 -6.80 9.78
CA ARG A 142 -4.90 -6.20 8.48
C ARG A 142 -3.42 -6.27 8.24
N ILE A 143 -3.05 -6.74 7.05
CA ILE A 143 -1.66 -6.91 6.65
C ILE A 143 -1.21 -5.67 5.88
N PRO A 144 -0.15 -4.95 6.31
CA PRO A 144 0.31 -3.74 5.65
C PRO A 144 0.87 -4.04 4.26
N GLY A 145 0.74 -3.06 3.36
CA GLY A 145 1.44 -3.03 2.08
C GLY A 145 2.93 -2.71 2.27
N GLY A 146 3.79 -3.22 1.39
CA GLY A 146 5.18 -2.78 1.29
C GLY A 146 6.14 -3.35 2.36
N ILE A 147 5.77 -4.43 3.05
CA ILE A 147 6.71 -5.21 3.87
C ILE A 147 7.40 -6.29 3.02
N ASP A 148 8.50 -6.86 3.51
CA ASP A 148 9.20 -7.95 2.83
C ASP A 148 8.31 -9.20 2.62
N ILE A 149 8.48 -9.89 1.48
CA ILE A 149 7.67 -11.06 1.08
C ILE A 149 7.67 -12.16 2.16
N SER A 150 8.80 -12.41 2.82
CA SER A 150 8.88 -13.45 3.85
C SER A 150 8.00 -13.14 5.07
N ARG A 151 7.72 -11.86 5.32
CA ARG A 151 6.92 -11.39 6.46
C ARG A 151 5.43 -11.53 6.21
N TYR A 152 4.95 -11.39 4.97
CA TYR A 152 3.57 -11.71 4.60
C TYR A 152 3.18 -13.14 5.00
N ASN A 153 4.06 -14.10 4.72
CA ASN A 153 3.83 -15.50 5.05
C ASN A 153 3.75 -15.73 6.57
N LYS A 154 4.60 -15.02 7.34
CA LYS A 154 4.60 -15.09 8.81
C LYS A 154 3.32 -14.50 9.40
N VAL A 155 2.88 -13.34 8.92
CA VAL A 155 1.65 -12.69 9.37
C VAL A 155 0.43 -13.57 9.09
N LEU A 156 0.33 -14.17 7.89
CA LEU A 156 -0.74 -15.13 7.58
C LEU A 156 -0.71 -16.36 8.48
N ALA A 157 0.47 -16.93 8.73
CA ALA A 157 0.61 -18.09 9.61
C ALA A 157 0.19 -17.79 11.05
N LEU A 158 0.58 -16.63 11.60
CA LEU A 158 0.19 -16.23 12.96
C LEU A 158 -1.31 -16.00 13.08
N SER A 159 -1.90 -15.41 12.04
CA SER A 159 -3.36 -15.18 11.99
C SER A 159 -4.13 -16.49 12.04
N LEU A 160 -3.65 -17.52 11.33
CA LEU A 160 -4.24 -18.87 11.34
C LEU A 160 -4.16 -19.55 12.72
N ASP A 161 -3.04 -19.38 13.41
CA ASP A 161 -2.74 -20.12 14.65
C ASP A 161 -3.50 -19.58 15.87
N HIS A 162 -3.74 -18.25 15.93
CA HIS A 162 -4.27 -17.62 17.13
C HIS A 162 -5.70 -17.06 16.97
N MET A 163 -6.12 -16.63 15.77
CA MET A 163 -7.44 -16.03 15.49
C MET A 163 -7.89 -14.98 16.52
N ARG A 164 -6.97 -14.14 17.01
CA ARG A 164 -7.26 -13.09 18.00
C ARG A 164 -7.44 -11.74 17.30
N PRO A 165 -8.62 -11.10 17.39
CA PRO A 165 -8.84 -9.77 16.84
C PRO A 165 -7.87 -8.72 17.36
N THR A 166 -7.27 -7.92 16.47
CA THR A 166 -6.38 -6.82 16.86
C THR A 166 -7.04 -5.83 17.82
N SER A 167 -8.34 -5.54 17.66
CA SER A 167 -9.10 -4.67 18.59
C SER A 167 -9.12 -5.21 20.03
N MET A 168 -9.17 -6.54 20.19
CA MET A 168 -9.02 -7.19 21.48
C MET A 168 -7.58 -7.07 22.00
N LEU A 169 -6.57 -7.24 21.13
CA LEU A 169 -5.16 -7.06 21.52
C LEU A 169 -4.86 -5.64 21.99
N VAL A 170 -5.42 -4.61 21.33
CA VAL A 170 -5.31 -3.21 21.76
C VAL A 170 -5.98 -3.02 23.13
N SER A 171 -7.16 -3.60 23.34
CA SER A 171 -7.85 -3.57 24.63
C SER A 171 -7.04 -4.22 25.75
N LEU A 172 -6.37 -5.35 25.46
CA LEU A 172 -5.46 -5.99 26.41
C LEU A 172 -4.19 -5.16 26.64
N ALA A 173 -3.60 -4.58 25.60
CA ALA A 173 -2.42 -3.72 25.73
C ALA A 173 -2.67 -2.53 26.67
N LYS A 174 -3.88 -1.94 26.61
CA LYS A 174 -4.30 -0.83 27.48
C LYS A 174 -4.62 -1.30 28.92
N ASN A 175 -5.38 -2.39 29.07
CA ASN A 175 -6.00 -2.71 30.36
C ASN A 175 -5.36 -3.90 31.10
N HIS A 176 -4.88 -4.90 30.37
CA HIS A 176 -4.38 -6.18 30.90
C HIS A 176 -3.16 -6.68 30.10
N PRO A 177 -2.07 -5.90 30.06
CA PRO A 177 -0.93 -6.19 29.18
C PRO A 177 -0.19 -7.49 29.52
N ASP A 178 -0.37 -8.01 30.74
CA ASP A 178 0.10 -9.31 31.20
C ASP A 178 -0.58 -10.50 30.50
N GLN A 179 -1.74 -10.28 29.86
CA GLN A 179 -2.47 -11.28 29.08
C GLN A 179 -2.05 -11.31 27.60
N LEU A 180 -1.13 -10.44 27.18
CA LEU A 180 -0.57 -10.49 25.83
C LEU A 180 0.44 -11.64 25.71
N GLN A 181 0.29 -12.43 24.65
CA GLN A 181 1.19 -13.50 24.25
C GLN A 181 2.29 -12.95 23.32
N ALA A 182 3.38 -13.69 23.16
CA ALA A 182 4.49 -13.27 22.30
C ALA A 182 4.07 -13.02 20.84
N SER A 183 3.17 -13.84 20.30
CA SER A 183 2.60 -13.69 18.95
C SER A 183 1.75 -12.43 18.80
N ASP A 184 1.07 -11.97 19.86
CA ASP A 184 0.24 -10.77 19.83
C ASP A 184 1.06 -9.52 19.51
N TYR A 185 2.26 -9.39 20.09
CA TYR A 185 3.15 -8.27 19.80
C TYR A 185 3.59 -8.23 18.34
N HIS A 186 3.83 -9.41 17.74
CA HIS A 186 4.18 -9.49 16.33
C HIS A 186 2.99 -9.08 15.45
N GLN A 187 1.77 -9.50 15.80
CA GLN A 187 0.57 -9.05 15.09
C GLN A 187 0.39 -7.52 15.20
N LEU A 188 0.54 -6.94 16.39
CA LEU A 188 0.46 -5.48 16.61
C LEU A 188 1.55 -4.71 15.84
N ALA A 189 2.77 -5.25 15.76
CA ALA A 189 3.89 -4.65 15.04
C ALA A 189 3.73 -4.68 13.51
N PHE A 190 2.98 -5.65 13.00
CA PHE A 190 2.70 -5.87 11.58
C PHE A 190 1.23 -5.61 11.23
N TYR A 191 0.55 -4.80 12.02
CA TYR A 191 -0.80 -4.34 11.71
C TYR A 191 -0.75 -3.10 10.81
N SER A 192 -1.72 -2.97 9.90
CA SER A 192 -1.83 -1.81 9.02
C SER A 192 -2.53 -0.62 9.70
N TRP A 193 -1.86 0.01 10.69
CA TRP A 193 -2.42 1.10 11.49
C TRP A 193 -2.92 2.29 10.65
N GLY A 194 -2.18 2.70 9.61
CA GLY A 194 -2.61 3.78 8.70
C GLY A 194 -3.80 3.44 7.80
N GLN A 195 -4.28 2.20 7.79
CA GLN A 195 -5.49 1.79 7.05
C GLN A 195 -6.67 1.47 7.95
N ASP A 196 -6.49 1.42 9.27
CA ASP A 196 -7.55 1.11 10.21
C ASP A 196 -7.52 1.99 11.45
N HIS A 197 -8.46 2.93 11.47
CA HIS A 197 -8.68 3.82 12.61
C HIS A 197 -9.75 3.28 13.56
N ALA A 198 -10.32 2.09 13.31
CA ALA A 198 -11.32 1.48 14.18
C ALA A 198 -10.70 0.56 15.24
N ALA A 199 -9.65 -0.21 14.89
CA ALA A 199 -8.97 -1.05 15.89
C ALA A 199 -8.13 -0.23 16.89
N LEU A 200 -7.68 0.97 16.50
CA LEU A 200 -7.01 1.91 17.38
C LEU A 200 -8.01 2.99 17.83
N PRO A 201 -8.47 2.98 19.09
CA PRO A 201 -9.34 4.03 19.62
C PRO A 201 -8.79 5.44 19.39
N GLU A 202 -9.64 6.45 19.19
CA GLU A 202 -9.22 7.85 18.97
C GLU A 202 -8.40 8.44 20.13
N ASP A 203 -8.50 7.87 21.34
CA ASP A 203 -7.72 8.25 22.51
C ASP A 203 -6.37 7.50 22.63
N SER A 204 -5.99 6.72 21.62
CA SER A 204 -4.74 5.95 21.67
C SER A 204 -3.54 6.87 21.49
N SER A 205 -2.61 6.77 22.42
CA SER A 205 -1.46 7.67 22.50
C SER A 205 -0.16 6.98 22.02
N PRO A 206 0.84 7.74 21.58
CA PRO A 206 2.16 7.21 21.23
C PRO A 206 2.78 6.32 22.31
N GLU A 207 2.52 6.62 23.59
CA GLU A 207 3.04 5.88 24.75
C GLU A 207 2.59 4.42 24.78
N LEU A 208 1.41 4.10 24.23
CA LEU A 208 0.96 2.71 24.10
C LEU A 208 1.98 1.89 23.29
N PHE A 209 2.42 2.45 22.15
CA PHE A 209 3.34 1.78 21.22
C PHE A 209 4.75 1.72 21.78
N PHE A 210 5.24 2.79 22.41
CA PHE A 210 6.52 2.76 23.10
C PHE A 210 6.54 1.74 24.24
N GLY A 211 5.47 1.65 25.03
CA GLY A 211 5.33 0.66 26.10
C GLY A 211 5.30 -0.79 25.58
N LEU A 212 4.63 -1.02 24.44
CA LEU A 212 4.65 -2.33 23.77
C LEU A 212 6.06 -2.65 23.23
N ALA A 213 6.74 -1.68 22.61
CA ALA A 213 8.08 -1.86 22.08
C ALA A 213 9.09 -2.26 23.16
N GLU A 214 9.04 -1.63 24.34
CA GLU A 214 9.94 -1.94 25.44
C GLU A 214 9.72 -3.34 26.01
N ARG A 215 8.45 -3.79 26.10
CA ARG A 215 8.11 -5.13 26.63
C ARG A 215 8.71 -6.28 25.82
N VAL A 216 8.84 -6.12 24.51
CA VAL A 216 9.41 -7.15 23.62
C VAL A 216 10.82 -6.84 23.13
N ARG A 217 11.46 -5.79 23.65
CA ARG A 217 12.77 -5.33 23.20
C ARG A 217 13.85 -6.42 23.19
N LEU A 218 13.82 -7.34 24.15
CA LEU A 218 14.79 -8.42 24.27
C LEU A 218 14.33 -9.76 23.64
N SER A 219 13.03 -9.95 23.42
CA SER A 219 12.45 -11.23 22.98
C SER A 219 12.06 -11.25 21.50
N ASP A 220 11.59 -10.12 20.96
CA ASP A 220 11.29 -9.92 19.54
C ASP A 220 11.75 -8.51 19.11
N ARG A 221 13.01 -8.44 18.67
CA ARG A 221 13.65 -7.18 18.24
C ARG A 221 12.95 -6.55 17.04
N GLU A 222 12.36 -7.35 16.17
CA GLU A 222 11.67 -6.88 14.98
C GLU A 222 10.34 -6.23 15.35
N ALA A 223 9.54 -6.91 16.18
CA ALA A 223 8.31 -6.33 16.71
C ALA A 223 8.60 -5.06 17.51
N SER A 224 9.63 -5.08 18.37
CA SER A 224 10.05 -3.91 19.14
C SER A 224 10.41 -2.72 18.25
N ALA A 225 11.20 -2.92 17.20
CA ALA A 225 11.59 -1.87 16.27
C ALA A 225 10.39 -1.26 15.55
N ARG A 226 9.48 -2.08 15.02
CA ARG A 226 8.30 -1.59 14.29
C ARG A 226 7.31 -0.88 15.21
N LEU A 227 7.06 -1.39 16.41
CA LEU A 227 6.21 -0.73 17.41
C LEU A 227 6.79 0.62 17.83
N TYR A 228 8.11 0.70 18.00
CA TYR A 228 8.78 1.98 18.29
C TYR A 228 8.59 2.99 17.16
N LEU A 229 8.82 2.60 15.90
CA LEU A 229 8.63 3.49 14.75
C LEU A 229 7.15 3.91 14.57
N GLN A 230 6.19 3.01 14.84
CA GLN A 230 4.77 3.36 14.85
C GLN A 230 4.44 4.38 15.94
N GLY A 231 5.07 4.29 17.12
CA GLY A 231 4.94 5.30 18.17
C GLY A 231 5.42 6.68 17.72
N LEU A 232 6.57 6.74 17.03
CA LEU A 232 7.08 8.00 16.46
C LEU A 232 6.16 8.58 15.39
N VAL A 233 5.61 7.75 14.50
CA VAL A 233 4.64 8.20 13.48
C VAL A 233 3.41 8.79 14.15
N LEU A 234 2.80 8.10 15.12
CA LEU A 234 1.63 8.65 15.84
C LEU A 234 1.96 9.92 16.61
N GLN A 235 3.18 10.03 17.13
CA GLN A 235 3.63 11.24 17.81
C GLN A 235 3.77 12.43 16.84
N SER A 236 4.21 12.20 15.60
CA SER A 236 4.27 13.25 14.57
C SER A 236 2.89 13.78 14.18
N GLU A 237 1.86 12.95 14.30
CA GLU A 237 0.46 13.30 13.99
C GLU A 237 -0.27 13.96 15.18
N ALA A 238 0.27 13.86 16.40
CA ALA A 238 -0.35 14.39 17.60
C ALA A 238 -0.25 15.92 17.67
N ALA A 239 -1.34 16.57 18.09
CA ALA A 239 -1.39 18.03 18.22
C ALA A 239 -0.41 18.60 19.26
N ASP A 240 -0.11 17.82 20.31
CA ASP A 240 0.78 18.19 21.41
C ASP A 240 2.05 17.29 21.40
N ASN A 241 2.95 17.53 20.46
CA ASN A 241 4.24 16.84 20.35
C ASN A 241 5.29 17.43 21.32
N GLU A 242 5.02 17.43 22.63
CA GLU A 242 5.89 18.08 23.62
C GLU A 242 6.80 17.12 24.41
N SER A 243 6.59 15.80 24.33
CA SER A 243 7.35 14.82 25.12
C SER A 243 8.46 14.16 24.31
N ASP A 244 9.69 14.14 24.83
CA ASP A 244 10.79 13.41 24.18
C ASP A 244 10.44 11.91 24.05
N PRO A 245 10.60 11.29 22.87
CA PRO A 245 10.35 9.87 22.71
C PRO A 245 11.35 9.05 23.56
N PRO A 246 10.89 7.98 24.22
CA PRO A 246 11.79 7.11 25.00
C PRO A 246 12.76 6.39 24.06
N HIS A 247 13.97 6.07 24.53
CA HIS A 247 14.96 5.32 23.75
C HIS A 247 15.28 5.95 22.37
N ALA A 248 15.54 7.26 22.30
CA ALA A 248 15.93 7.92 21.06
C ALA A 248 17.13 7.25 20.34
N ASP A 249 17.98 6.51 21.07
CA ASP A 249 19.07 5.71 20.51
C ASP A 249 18.61 4.46 19.72
N GLN A 250 17.34 4.05 19.85
CA GLN A 250 16.77 2.89 19.19
C GLN A 250 16.78 3.03 17.66
N LEU A 251 16.58 4.23 17.12
CA LEU A 251 16.72 4.47 15.68
C LEU A 251 18.15 4.10 15.21
N THR A 252 19.18 4.54 15.94
CA THR A 252 20.57 4.20 15.63
C THR A 252 20.82 2.69 15.70
N GLN A 253 20.19 1.99 16.65
CA GLN A 253 20.27 0.52 16.73
C GLN A 253 19.59 -0.18 15.54
N ILE A 254 18.44 0.34 15.09
CA ILE A 254 17.74 -0.14 13.90
C ILE A 254 18.62 0.06 12.66
N LEU A 255 19.10 1.28 12.44
CA LEU A 255 19.97 1.63 11.30
C LEU A 255 21.29 0.83 11.27
N SER A 256 21.78 0.41 12.44
CA SER A 256 23.01 -0.40 12.54
C SER A 256 22.79 -1.90 12.27
N SER A 257 21.56 -2.34 12.01
CA SER A 257 21.21 -3.76 11.82
C SER A 257 20.57 -3.99 10.45
N PRO A 258 21.25 -4.69 9.51
CA PRO A 258 20.72 -4.97 8.18
C PRO A 258 19.34 -5.64 8.20
N ASP A 259 19.13 -6.61 9.09
CA ASP A 259 17.86 -7.33 9.21
C ASP A 259 16.72 -6.42 9.67
N LEU A 260 16.97 -5.52 10.64
CA LEU A 260 15.96 -4.57 11.12
C LEU A 260 15.69 -3.46 10.10
N VAL A 261 16.71 -3.02 9.36
CA VAL A 261 16.55 -2.08 8.25
C VAL A 261 15.60 -2.64 7.20
N ILE A 262 15.76 -3.91 6.80
CA ILE A 262 14.83 -4.57 5.87
C ILE A 262 13.45 -4.73 6.51
N ALA A 263 13.39 -5.11 7.80
CA ALA A 263 12.14 -5.31 8.51
C ALA A 263 11.29 -4.05 8.69
N CYS A 264 11.94 -2.89 8.76
CA CYS A 264 11.32 -1.59 9.02
C CYS A 264 11.38 -0.66 7.81
N ARG A 265 11.74 -1.18 6.62
CA ARG A 265 12.03 -0.38 5.43
C ARG A 265 10.87 0.53 5.04
N ASP A 266 9.63 0.08 5.18
CA ASP A 266 8.43 0.86 4.96
C ASP A 266 8.39 2.13 5.82
N TYR A 267 8.67 2.03 7.12
CA TYR A 267 8.82 3.21 7.98
C TYR A 267 10.06 4.02 7.59
N LEU A 268 11.20 3.35 7.40
CA LEU A 268 12.47 4.03 7.18
C LEU A 268 12.56 4.75 5.82
N ALA A 269 11.75 4.35 4.83
CA ALA A 269 11.73 4.96 3.51
C ALA A 269 10.61 6.00 3.35
N TYR A 270 9.41 5.74 3.90
CA TYR A 270 8.22 6.53 3.60
C TYR A 270 7.77 7.46 4.74
N TRP A 271 8.33 7.32 5.94
CA TRP A 271 8.04 8.15 7.12
C TRP A 271 9.29 8.86 7.64
N SER A 272 10.30 9.01 6.79
CA SER A 272 11.61 9.49 7.21
C SER A 272 11.59 10.93 7.70
N GLU A 273 10.74 11.78 7.14
CA GLU A 273 10.60 13.21 7.50
C GLU A 273 9.98 13.33 8.90
N GLU A 274 8.83 12.68 9.08
CA GLU A 274 8.08 12.66 10.33
C GLU A 274 8.91 12.11 11.49
N ILE A 275 9.65 11.02 11.24
CA ILE A 275 10.49 10.39 12.26
C ILE A 275 11.68 11.27 12.65
N VAL A 276 12.35 11.96 11.71
CA VAL A 276 13.49 12.82 12.06
C VAL A 276 13.04 14.07 12.80
N ASP A 277 11.87 14.61 12.47
CA ASP A 277 11.30 15.77 13.14
C ASP A 277 10.94 15.47 14.59
N VAL A 278 10.28 14.32 14.85
CA VAL A 278 9.97 13.88 16.23
C VAL A 278 11.23 13.63 17.05
N LEU A 279 12.30 13.12 16.44
CA LEU A 279 13.54 12.78 17.14
C LEU A 279 14.54 13.93 17.25
N ASP A 280 14.31 15.08 16.60
CA ASP A 280 15.31 16.12 16.37
C ASP A 280 16.64 15.50 15.87
N ALA A 281 16.55 14.66 14.85
CA ALA A 281 17.67 13.82 14.43
C ALA A 281 18.82 14.65 13.83
N SER A 282 20.02 14.46 14.37
CA SER A 282 21.23 15.15 13.89
C SER A 282 21.54 14.90 12.41
N ASP A 283 22.25 15.84 11.76
CA ASP A 283 22.74 15.69 10.39
C ASP A 283 23.57 14.41 10.18
N ALA A 284 24.30 13.97 11.22
CA ALA A 284 25.07 12.73 11.17
C ALA A 284 24.15 11.50 11.08
N THR A 285 23.05 11.49 11.83
CA THR A 285 22.02 10.45 11.77
C THR A 285 21.33 10.46 10.40
N LYS A 286 20.93 11.64 9.92
CA LYS A 286 20.34 11.81 8.57
C LYS A 286 21.29 11.25 7.51
N THR A 287 22.56 11.67 7.51
CA THR A 287 23.60 11.19 6.56
C THR A 287 23.79 9.67 6.61
N GLN A 288 23.85 9.09 7.81
CA GLN A 288 23.99 7.65 7.98
C GLN A 288 22.77 6.91 7.40
N TRP A 289 21.57 7.39 7.70
CA TRP A 289 20.32 6.84 7.19
C TRP A 289 20.27 6.88 5.66
N GLN A 290 20.59 8.02 5.05
CA GLN A 290 20.68 8.13 3.58
C GLN A 290 21.57 7.05 2.99
N ALA A 291 22.79 6.89 3.52
CA ALA A 291 23.74 5.91 3.02
C ALA A 291 23.23 4.48 3.14
N ILE A 292 22.59 4.13 4.26
CA ILE A 292 22.05 2.78 4.49
C ILE A 292 20.93 2.46 3.50
N LEU A 293 19.93 3.33 3.39
CA LEU A 293 18.76 3.08 2.56
C LEU A 293 19.13 3.14 1.07
N LEU A 294 20.03 4.04 0.70
CA LEU A 294 20.56 4.12 -0.66
C LEU A 294 21.31 2.84 -1.04
N ASN A 295 22.01 2.17 -0.13
CA ASN A 295 22.66 0.88 -0.39
C ASN A 295 21.67 -0.26 -0.65
N LEU A 296 20.40 -0.14 -0.27
CA LEU A 296 19.37 -1.15 -0.57
C LEU A 296 18.87 -1.09 -2.01
N ARG A 297 19.18 -0.02 -2.77
CA ARG A 297 18.61 0.19 -4.12
C ARG A 297 19.01 -0.83 -5.18
N HIS A 298 19.86 -1.79 -4.82
CA HIS A 298 20.23 -2.94 -5.67
C HIS A 298 20.10 -4.26 -4.92
N HIS A 299 19.36 -4.29 -3.81
CA HIS A 299 19.20 -5.47 -2.99
C HIS A 299 18.26 -6.47 -3.67
N GLU A 300 18.75 -7.69 -3.89
CA GLU A 300 18.07 -8.69 -4.74
C GLU A 300 16.73 -9.20 -4.16
N THR A 301 16.50 -9.06 -2.85
CA THR A 301 15.23 -9.45 -2.23
C THR A 301 14.13 -8.39 -2.39
N LEU A 302 14.49 -7.18 -2.80
CA LEU A 302 13.55 -6.09 -3.03
C LEU A 302 13.07 -6.12 -4.46
N SER A 303 11.81 -5.78 -4.66
CA SER A 303 11.29 -5.57 -6.01
C SER A 303 11.94 -4.37 -6.69
N THR A 304 11.82 -4.28 -8.01
CA THR A 304 12.35 -3.15 -8.78
C THR A 304 11.79 -1.80 -8.30
N ALA A 305 10.51 -1.73 -7.92
CA ALA A 305 9.95 -0.49 -7.37
C ALA A 305 10.49 -0.19 -5.96
N GLU A 306 10.60 -1.21 -5.11
CA GLU A 306 11.13 -1.05 -3.74
C GLU A 306 12.61 -0.66 -3.71
N GLN A 307 13.40 -1.14 -4.68
CA GLN A 307 14.78 -0.73 -4.89
C GLN A 307 14.90 0.79 -5.12
N LEU A 308 14.05 1.36 -5.98
CA LEU A 308 14.00 2.82 -6.20
C LEU A 308 13.60 3.59 -4.92
N GLY A 309 12.89 2.96 -4.00
CA GLY A 309 12.55 3.50 -2.68
C GLY A 309 13.77 3.86 -1.81
N GLY A 310 14.94 3.28 -2.08
CA GLY A 310 16.19 3.63 -1.40
C GLY A 310 16.61 5.09 -1.59
N TRP A 311 16.14 5.76 -2.65
CA TRP A 311 16.40 7.17 -2.91
C TRP A 311 15.57 8.13 -2.08
N ILE A 312 14.45 7.69 -1.49
CA ILE A 312 13.49 8.60 -0.86
C ILE A 312 14.13 9.33 0.33
N PRO A 313 14.74 8.68 1.33
CA PRO A 313 15.34 9.40 2.46
C PRO A 313 16.52 10.27 2.02
N PHE A 314 17.25 9.85 0.97
CA PHE A 314 18.30 10.68 0.37
C PHE A 314 17.72 12.02 -0.10
N LEU A 315 16.69 11.99 -0.95
CA LEU A 315 16.11 13.20 -1.53
C LEU A 315 15.36 14.04 -0.50
N THR A 316 14.59 13.41 0.40
CA THR A 316 13.88 14.09 1.49
C THR A 316 14.86 14.90 2.34
N PHE A 317 15.91 14.27 2.89
CA PHE A 317 16.87 15.00 3.72
C PHE A 317 17.76 15.95 2.90
N TYR A 318 18.02 15.64 1.62
CA TYR A 318 18.79 16.53 0.76
C TYR A 318 18.06 17.85 0.51
N PHE A 319 16.73 17.84 0.40
CA PHE A 319 15.92 19.05 0.21
C PHE A 319 15.30 19.59 1.50
N ASP A 320 15.66 19.02 2.65
CA ASP A 320 15.20 19.50 3.95
C ASP A 320 15.58 20.98 4.15
N GLY A 321 14.60 21.76 4.63
CA GLY A 321 14.67 23.21 4.77
C GLY A 321 14.74 24.03 3.46
N ASP A 322 14.64 23.41 2.29
CA ASP A 322 14.73 24.10 0.99
C ASP A 322 13.36 24.61 0.49
N SER A 323 12.69 25.44 1.31
CA SER A 323 11.34 25.93 1.03
C SER A 323 11.23 26.77 -0.25
N ASP A 324 12.31 27.46 -0.64
CA ASP A 324 12.37 28.29 -1.85
C ASP A 324 12.69 27.47 -3.12
N GLN A 325 12.95 26.17 -2.97
CA GLN A 325 13.30 25.24 -4.05
C GLN A 325 14.52 25.66 -4.89
N GLU A 326 15.51 26.29 -4.27
CA GLU A 326 16.72 26.77 -4.96
C GLU A 326 17.85 25.74 -4.98
N ARG A 327 17.85 24.77 -4.06
CA ARG A 327 18.90 23.74 -3.99
C ARG A 327 18.84 22.83 -5.22
N GLU A 328 19.98 22.62 -5.86
CA GLU A 328 20.11 21.74 -7.01
C GLU A 328 21.00 20.54 -6.71
N LEU A 329 20.58 19.36 -7.17
CA LEU A 329 21.40 18.15 -7.10
C LEU A 329 22.65 18.29 -7.98
N SER A 330 23.76 17.67 -7.56
CA SER A 330 24.94 17.61 -8.42
C SER A 330 24.70 16.75 -9.66
N ASP A 331 25.44 17.03 -10.74
CA ASP A 331 25.40 16.24 -11.98
C ASP A 331 25.64 14.74 -11.74
N GLU A 332 26.47 14.41 -10.75
CA GLU A 332 26.75 13.02 -10.37
C GLU A 332 25.51 12.33 -9.79
N ILE A 333 24.81 12.98 -8.87
CA ILE A 333 23.59 12.43 -8.28
C ILE A 333 22.48 12.35 -9.31
N ILE A 334 22.31 13.37 -10.15
CA ILE A 334 21.35 13.35 -11.27
C ILE A 334 21.64 12.17 -12.21
N ALA A 335 22.91 11.92 -12.53
CA ALA A 335 23.31 10.80 -13.38
C ALA A 335 22.97 9.44 -12.74
N LEU A 336 23.17 9.30 -11.42
CA LEU A 336 22.83 8.07 -10.68
C LEU A 336 21.31 7.84 -10.63
N VAL A 337 20.52 8.86 -10.29
CA VAL A 337 19.05 8.79 -10.29
C VAL A 337 18.53 8.35 -11.66
N ARG A 338 19.03 8.96 -12.74
CA ARG A 338 18.66 8.61 -14.12
C ARG A 338 19.12 7.21 -14.52
N ALA A 339 20.25 6.74 -14.01
CA ALA A 339 20.75 5.40 -14.30
C ALA A 339 19.84 4.34 -13.66
N ASP A 340 19.52 4.49 -12.38
CA ASP A 340 18.64 3.56 -11.65
C ASP A 340 17.22 3.56 -12.22
N ALA A 341 16.68 4.75 -12.54
CA ALA A 341 15.39 4.90 -13.20
C ALA A 341 15.34 4.18 -14.57
N ARG A 342 16.38 4.34 -15.40
CA ARG A 342 16.47 3.70 -16.71
C ARG A 342 16.57 2.18 -16.58
N GLN A 343 17.42 1.70 -15.67
CA GLN A 343 17.55 0.26 -15.42
C GLN A 343 16.21 -0.34 -15.02
N ALA A 344 15.51 0.28 -14.07
CA ALA A 344 14.19 -0.15 -13.63
C ALA A 344 13.15 -0.18 -14.77
N ASP A 345 13.16 0.84 -15.65
CA ASP A 345 12.27 0.90 -16.82
C ASP A 345 12.55 -0.22 -17.83
N GLU A 346 13.82 -0.46 -18.15
CA GLU A 346 14.27 -1.44 -19.16
C GLU A 346 14.05 -2.90 -18.72
N GLU A 347 14.26 -3.19 -17.43
CA GLU A 347 14.07 -4.51 -16.85
C GLU A 347 12.58 -4.89 -16.71
N THR A 348 11.70 -3.89 -16.52
CA THR A 348 10.28 -4.12 -16.27
C THR A 348 9.47 -4.22 -17.57
N ARG A 349 9.30 -5.45 -18.05
CA ARG A 349 8.60 -5.72 -19.33
C ARG A 349 7.11 -6.04 -19.21
N ASN A 350 6.67 -6.53 -18.05
CA ASN A 350 5.27 -6.92 -17.83
C ASN A 350 4.40 -5.66 -17.63
N ALA A 351 3.36 -5.49 -18.45
CA ALA A 351 2.51 -4.28 -18.44
C ALA A 351 1.88 -3.97 -17.06
N TYR A 352 1.59 -4.97 -16.24
CA TYR A 352 1.07 -4.77 -14.88
C TYR A 352 2.15 -4.34 -13.91
N ALA A 353 3.32 -4.99 -13.92
CA ALA A 353 4.46 -4.60 -13.10
C ALA A 353 4.94 -3.18 -13.43
N ARG A 354 4.84 -2.78 -14.71
CA ARG A 354 5.13 -1.42 -15.16
C ARG A 354 4.27 -0.36 -14.48
N GLN A 355 3.03 -0.67 -14.11
CA GLN A 355 2.16 0.26 -13.38
C GLN A 355 2.82 0.71 -12.06
N SER A 356 3.36 -0.23 -11.29
CA SER A 356 4.13 0.02 -10.06
C SER A 356 5.44 0.75 -10.35
N VAL A 357 6.27 0.19 -11.22
CA VAL A 357 7.62 0.69 -11.47
C VAL A 357 7.63 2.07 -12.10
N VAL A 358 6.81 2.34 -13.12
CA VAL A 358 6.76 3.66 -13.77
C VAL A 358 6.21 4.72 -12.82
N SER A 359 5.26 4.35 -11.97
CA SER A 359 4.75 5.26 -10.93
C SER A 359 5.86 5.62 -9.94
N MET A 360 6.68 4.64 -9.54
CA MET A 360 7.81 4.87 -8.65
C MET A 360 8.94 5.68 -9.31
N ILE A 361 9.26 5.43 -10.57
CA ILE A 361 10.23 6.25 -11.33
C ILE A 361 9.71 7.69 -11.48
N ASN A 362 8.42 7.88 -11.77
CA ASN A 362 7.82 9.21 -11.82
C ASN A 362 7.91 9.92 -10.47
N TYR A 363 7.61 9.23 -9.37
CA TYR A 363 7.81 9.77 -8.02
C TYR A 363 9.27 10.17 -7.79
N LEU A 364 10.22 9.27 -8.09
CA LEU A 364 11.66 9.51 -7.95
C LEU A 364 12.12 10.74 -8.74
N HIS A 365 11.78 10.83 -10.03
CA HIS A 365 12.15 11.99 -10.86
C HIS A 365 11.57 13.28 -10.31
N ARG A 366 10.31 13.29 -9.87
CA ARG A 366 9.67 14.48 -9.29
C ARG A 366 10.31 14.88 -7.97
N SER A 367 10.59 13.93 -7.08
CA SER A 367 11.30 14.17 -5.81
C SER A 367 12.72 14.67 -6.06
N ALA A 368 13.35 14.30 -7.18
CA ALA A 368 14.64 14.82 -7.61
C ALA A 368 14.55 16.13 -8.42
N ARG A 369 13.36 16.72 -8.56
CA ARG A 369 13.07 17.92 -9.39
C ARG A 369 13.38 17.76 -10.88
N LEU A 370 13.45 16.52 -11.37
CA LEU A 370 13.67 16.15 -12.77
C LEU A 370 12.34 16.04 -13.54
N ASN A 371 11.56 17.13 -13.56
CA ASN A 371 10.20 17.14 -14.11
C ASN A 371 10.13 16.80 -15.61
N ASP A 372 11.14 17.17 -16.41
CA ASP A 372 11.21 16.82 -17.83
C ASP A 372 11.45 15.33 -18.06
N ASP A 373 12.26 14.68 -17.21
CA ASP A 373 12.49 13.23 -17.26
C ASP A 373 11.20 12.49 -16.87
N ALA A 374 10.51 12.95 -15.82
CA ALA A 374 9.21 12.44 -15.42
C ALA A 374 8.18 12.54 -16.55
N ARG A 375 8.08 13.71 -17.20
CA ARG A 375 7.18 13.94 -18.34
C ARG A 375 7.48 13.01 -19.51
N THR A 376 8.76 12.87 -19.87
CA THR A 376 9.21 12.03 -20.98
C THR A 376 8.84 10.57 -20.74
N LEU A 377 9.10 10.06 -19.54
CA LEU A 377 8.72 8.72 -19.11
C LEU A 377 7.21 8.50 -19.21
N LEU A 378 6.42 9.39 -18.61
CA LEU A 378 4.96 9.24 -18.55
C LEU A 378 4.33 9.26 -19.94
N LEU A 379 4.79 10.14 -20.84
CA LEU A 379 4.32 10.19 -22.22
C LEU A 379 4.61 8.89 -22.97
N ALA A 380 5.79 8.31 -22.79
CA ALA A 380 6.16 7.04 -23.39
C ALA A 380 5.34 5.85 -22.83
N GLU A 381 4.89 5.94 -21.57
CA GLU A 381 4.12 4.87 -20.93
C GLU A 381 2.64 4.85 -21.33
N LEU A 382 2.08 5.96 -21.82
CA LEU A 382 0.65 6.03 -22.17
C LEU A 382 0.23 4.94 -23.18
N ASP A 383 1.11 4.58 -24.11
CA ASP A 383 0.84 3.55 -25.12
C ASP A 383 1.12 2.11 -24.64
N ARG A 384 1.76 1.96 -23.48
CA ARG A 384 2.22 0.67 -22.92
C ARG A 384 1.38 0.21 -21.74
N SER A 385 0.71 1.14 -21.05
CA SER A 385 -0.07 0.87 -19.84
C SER A 385 -1.51 0.47 -20.14
N ALA A 386 -1.98 -0.55 -19.44
CA ALA A 386 -3.39 -0.95 -19.41
C ALA A 386 -4.29 0.05 -18.66
N SER A 387 -3.72 1.00 -17.92
CA SER A 387 -4.45 2.01 -17.14
C SER A 387 -3.84 3.40 -17.35
N SER A 388 -3.70 3.79 -18.62
CA SER A 388 -3.00 5.01 -19.03
C SER A 388 -3.58 6.30 -18.43
N TYR A 389 -4.89 6.33 -18.11
CA TYR A 389 -5.53 7.45 -17.40
C TYR A 389 -4.84 7.80 -16.07
N TYR A 390 -4.27 6.81 -15.39
CA TYR A 390 -3.55 7.02 -14.13
C TYR A 390 -2.33 7.95 -14.35
N PHE A 391 -1.58 7.71 -15.43
CA PHE A 391 -0.40 8.51 -15.78
C PHE A 391 -0.77 9.88 -16.38
N MET A 392 -1.93 9.99 -17.02
CA MET A 392 -2.46 11.28 -17.49
C MET A 392 -2.69 12.27 -16.33
N SER A 393 -3.10 11.78 -15.16
CA SER A 393 -3.18 12.60 -13.95
C SER A 393 -1.84 13.17 -13.52
N SER A 394 -0.78 12.37 -13.57
CA SER A 394 0.57 12.83 -13.25
C SER A 394 1.07 13.85 -14.28
N LEU A 395 0.77 13.65 -15.57
CA LEU A 395 1.05 14.63 -16.63
C LEU A 395 0.29 15.94 -16.41
N ALA A 396 -0.95 15.87 -15.94
CA ALA A 396 -1.72 17.06 -15.58
C ALA A 396 -1.07 17.83 -14.42
N SER A 397 -0.71 17.15 -13.33
CA SER A 397 -0.02 17.76 -12.19
C SER A 397 1.32 18.38 -12.57
N LEU A 398 2.09 17.75 -13.46
CA LEU A 398 3.34 18.32 -13.99
C LEU A 398 3.09 19.56 -14.86
N ALA A 399 2.04 19.56 -15.68
CA ALA A 399 1.68 20.74 -16.47
C ALA A 399 1.21 21.90 -15.58
N GLU A 400 0.47 21.60 -14.52
CA GLU A 400 -0.02 22.58 -13.55
C GLU A 400 1.12 23.22 -12.76
N HIS A 401 2.08 22.42 -12.28
CA HIS A 401 3.29 22.93 -11.61
C HIS A 401 4.13 23.85 -12.51
N GLU A 402 4.07 23.66 -13.82
CA GLU A 402 4.72 24.52 -14.81
C GLU A 402 3.82 25.67 -15.29
N GLU A 403 2.71 25.92 -14.60
CA GLU A 403 1.75 26.98 -14.92
C GLU A 403 1.15 26.87 -16.33
N LYS A 404 1.11 25.67 -16.91
CA LYS A 404 0.55 25.38 -18.24
C LYS A 404 -0.92 24.96 -18.12
N THR A 405 -1.78 25.90 -17.75
CA THR A 405 -3.22 25.70 -17.48
C THR A 405 -3.94 24.83 -18.52
N ASP A 406 -3.89 25.21 -19.80
CA ASP A 406 -4.61 24.48 -20.86
C ASP A 406 -4.16 23.01 -20.99
N LYS A 407 -2.85 22.75 -20.80
CA LYS A 407 -2.31 21.40 -20.84
C LYS A 407 -2.73 20.60 -19.61
N ALA A 408 -2.72 21.23 -18.44
CA ALA A 408 -3.16 20.59 -17.20
C ALA A 408 -4.62 20.14 -17.31
N LEU A 409 -5.52 21.05 -17.72
CA LEU A 409 -6.94 20.76 -17.91
C LEU A 409 -7.18 19.74 -19.03
N GLY A 410 -6.42 19.81 -20.14
CA GLY A 410 -6.51 18.82 -21.22
C GLY A 410 -6.16 17.40 -20.75
N TRP A 411 -5.11 17.25 -19.94
CA TRP A 411 -4.75 15.94 -19.38
C TRP A 411 -5.76 15.44 -18.34
N ARG A 412 -6.28 16.32 -17.48
CA ARG A 412 -7.35 15.96 -16.53
C ARG A 412 -8.60 15.47 -17.24
N ARG A 413 -9.04 16.18 -18.29
CA ARG A 413 -10.17 15.79 -19.11
C ARG A 413 -9.95 14.42 -19.74
N LYS A 414 -8.79 14.22 -20.41
CA LYS A 414 -8.48 12.95 -21.06
C LYS A 414 -8.46 11.79 -20.04
N ALA A 415 -7.89 12.00 -18.86
CA ALA A 415 -7.88 11.01 -17.78
C ALA A 415 -9.31 10.64 -17.35
N TYR A 416 -10.19 11.63 -17.18
CA TYR A 416 -11.60 11.44 -16.86
C TYR A 416 -12.36 10.67 -17.95
N GLU A 417 -12.19 11.06 -19.22
CA GLU A 417 -12.94 10.49 -20.34
C GLU A 417 -12.61 9.02 -20.59
N VAL A 418 -11.36 8.61 -20.36
CA VAL A 418 -10.88 7.23 -20.62
C VAL A 418 -10.77 6.38 -19.35
N ALA A 419 -11.13 6.92 -18.19
CA ALA A 419 -11.16 6.16 -16.94
C ALA A 419 -12.27 5.10 -16.96
N GLU A 420 -11.92 3.89 -16.53
CA GLU A 420 -12.83 2.75 -16.47
C GLU A 420 -13.25 2.45 -15.02
N GLY A 421 -14.45 1.92 -14.84
CA GLY A 421 -15.06 1.68 -13.53
C GLY A 421 -15.81 2.88 -12.98
N ASN A 422 -16.98 2.67 -12.38
CA ASN A 422 -17.88 3.76 -11.98
C ASN A 422 -17.25 4.67 -10.93
N ALA A 423 -16.71 4.09 -9.85
CA ALA A 423 -16.08 4.85 -8.77
C ALA A 423 -14.81 5.57 -9.24
N THR A 424 -13.98 4.91 -10.05
CA THR A 424 -12.76 5.51 -10.61
C THR A 424 -13.06 6.63 -11.60
N ARG A 425 -13.98 6.43 -12.56
CA ARG A 425 -14.38 7.46 -13.52
C ARG A 425 -14.98 8.68 -12.82
N PHE A 426 -15.82 8.47 -11.81
CA PHE A 426 -16.38 9.56 -11.01
C PHE A 426 -15.28 10.34 -10.27
N GLN A 427 -14.36 9.67 -9.58
CA GLN A 427 -13.20 10.30 -8.93
C GLN A 427 -12.38 11.16 -9.91
N TRP A 428 -12.10 10.65 -11.11
CA TRP A 428 -11.35 11.41 -12.12
C TRP A 428 -12.12 12.62 -12.65
N GLY A 429 -13.43 12.50 -12.81
CA GLY A 429 -14.31 13.61 -13.16
C GLY A 429 -14.32 14.70 -12.09
N VAL A 430 -14.43 14.31 -10.81
CA VAL A 430 -14.31 15.25 -9.68
C VAL A 430 -12.96 15.96 -9.72
N ASN A 431 -11.86 15.23 -9.91
CA ASN A 431 -10.52 15.83 -10.01
C ASN A 431 -10.41 16.81 -11.19
N TYR A 432 -11.11 16.57 -12.30
CA TYR A 432 -11.15 17.50 -13.42
C TYR A 432 -11.91 18.78 -13.08
N VAL A 433 -13.10 18.68 -12.49
CA VAL A 433 -13.90 19.85 -12.08
C VAL A 433 -13.14 20.69 -11.05
N ARG A 434 -12.50 20.07 -10.06
CA ARG A 434 -11.66 20.77 -9.07
C ARG A 434 -10.49 21.51 -9.71
N ALA A 435 -9.89 20.92 -10.75
CA ALA A 435 -8.85 21.60 -11.52
C ALA A 435 -9.42 22.80 -12.31
N MET A 436 -10.63 22.70 -12.85
CA MET A 436 -11.30 23.83 -13.52
C MET A 436 -11.58 24.97 -12.53
N VAL A 437 -12.15 24.66 -11.36
CA VAL A 437 -12.41 25.65 -10.29
C VAL A 437 -11.13 26.38 -9.88
N ARG A 438 -10.01 25.67 -9.73
CA ARG A 438 -8.75 26.27 -9.32
C ARG A 438 -8.04 27.06 -10.42
N LEU A 439 -8.05 26.56 -11.66
CA LEU A 439 -7.21 27.09 -12.74
C LEU A 439 -7.94 28.05 -13.68
N GLN A 440 -9.27 27.97 -13.74
CA GLN A 440 -10.16 28.81 -14.56
C GLN A 440 -11.47 29.10 -13.80
N PRO A 441 -11.42 29.67 -12.58
CA PRO A 441 -12.60 29.89 -11.74
C PRO A 441 -13.68 30.73 -12.41
N GLU A 442 -13.33 31.57 -13.39
CA GLU A 442 -14.23 32.42 -14.16
C GLU A 442 -15.07 31.69 -15.22
N ASP A 443 -14.71 30.46 -15.60
CA ASP A 443 -15.47 29.65 -16.58
C ASP A 443 -16.68 28.98 -15.93
N HIS A 444 -17.58 29.83 -15.45
CA HIS A 444 -18.76 29.47 -14.67
C HIS A 444 -19.66 28.45 -15.36
N GLU A 445 -19.90 28.63 -16.67
CA GLU A 445 -20.79 27.77 -17.44
C GLU A 445 -20.19 26.37 -17.58
N SER A 446 -18.92 26.26 -17.96
CA SER A 446 -18.27 24.96 -18.15
C SER A 446 -18.10 24.20 -16.84
N ILE A 447 -17.76 24.88 -15.74
CA ILE A 447 -17.63 24.25 -14.42
C ILE A 447 -18.96 23.65 -13.98
N ALA A 448 -20.04 24.45 -13.98
CA ALA A 448 -21.36 23.99 -13.53
C ALA A 448 -21.91 22.86 -14.42
N ALA A 449 -21.76 22.99 -15.74
CA ALA A 449 -22.19 21.96 -16.69
C ALA A 449 -21.40 20.64 -16.49
N THR A 450 -20.07 20.73 -16.37
CA THR A 450 -19.22 19.55 -16.18
C THR A 450 -19.52 18.87 -14.84
N ALA A 451 -19.64 19.64 -13.75
CA ALA A 451 -20.01 19.12 -12.43
C ALA A 451 -21.35 18.35 -12.47
N THR A 452 -22.36 18.93 -13.13
CA THR A 452 -23.68 18.31 -13.27
C THR A 452 -23.61 17.02 -14.10
N SER A 453 -22.83 17.01 -15.18
CA SER A 453 -22.68 15.82 -16.04
C SER A 453 -22.00 14.63 -15.35
N LEU A 454 -21.30 14.84 -14.22
CA LEU A 454 -20.68 13.74 -13.49
C LEU A 454 -21.71 12.73 -12.96
N PHE A 455 -22.94 13.18 -12.70
CA PHE A 455 -24.04 12.32 -12.26
C PHE A 455 -24.50 11.33 -13.34
N ASP A 456 -24.27 11.63 -14.61
CA ASP A 456 -24.65 10.72 -15.71
C ASP A 456 -23.84 9.41 -15.64
N ASN A 457 -22.63 9.43 -15.07
CA ASN A 457 -21.82 8.23 -14.82
C ASN A 457 -22.33 7.37 -13.65
N LEU A 458 -23.26 7.91 -12.86
CA LEU A 458 -23.75 7.32 -11.62
C LEU A 458 -25.20 6.80 -11.74
N GLU A 459 -25.89 7.12 -12.85
CA GLU A 459 -27.24 6.62 -13.12
C GLU A 459 -27.29 5.08 -13.09
N GLY A 460 -28.24 4.54 -12.33
CA GLY A 460 -28.43 3.09 -12.18
C GLY A 460 -27.44 2.38 -11.27
N THR A 461 -26.50 3.11 -10.63
CA THR A 461 -25.57 2.52 -9.65
C THR A 461 -26.17 2.57 -8.23
N GLN A 462 -26.01 1.48 -7.46
CA GLN A 462 -26.55 1.39 -6.10
C GLN A 462 -25.65 2.06 -5.05
N ASP A 463 -24.39 2.37 -5.39
CA ASP A 463 -23.35 2.81 -4.44
C ASP A 463 -22.93 4.27 -4.59
N VAL A 464 -23.78 5.13 -5.17
CA VAL A 464 -23.47 6.56 -5.39
C VAL A 464 -23.04 7.26 -4.11
N PHE A 465 -23.79 7.04 -3.04
CA PHE A 465 -23.60 7.69 -1.75
C PHE A 465 -22.85 6.82 -0.76
N ILE A 466 -21.99 5.93 -1.25
CA ILE A 466 -21.28 4.96 -0.43
C ILE A 466 -19.78 5.02 -0.73
N GLY A 467 -18.96 4.73 0.29
CA GLY A 467 -17.52 4.52 0.15
C GLY A 467 -16.77 5.67 -0.54
N ARG A 468 -15.92 5.35 -1.51
CA ARG A 468 -15.06 6.30 -2.24
C ARG A 468 -15.89 7.32 -3.04
N THR A 469 -16.94 6.89 -3.71
CA THR A 469 -17.79 7.76 -4.53
C THR A 469 -18.37 8.89 -3.69
N TYR A 470 -18.94 8.56 -2.53
CA TYR A 470 -19.45 9.56 -1.60
C TYR A 470 -18.37 10.51 -1.06
N ARG A 471 -17.18 10.01 -0.69
CA ARG A 471 -16.10 10.88 -0.21
C ARG A 471 -15.72 11.94 -1.24
N TYR A 472 -15.62 11.55 -2.51
CA TYR A 472 -15.34 12.49 -3.61
C TYR A 472 -16.51 13.42 -3.89
N LEU A 473 -17.75 12.93 -3.85
CA LEU A 473 -18.94 13.77 -4.01
C LEU A 473 -19.05 14.82 -2.90
N ARG A 474 -18.88 14.43 -1.63
CA ARG A 474 -18.87 15.34 -0.49
C ARG A 474 -17.82 16.43 -0.62
N SER A 475 -16.60 16.04 -1.02
CA SER A 475 -15.52 17.01 -1.28
C SER A 475 -15.87 17.96 -2.42
N LEU A 476 -16.47 17.46 -3.51
CA LEU A 476 -16.89 18.28 -4.64
C LEU A 476 -17.97 19.29 -4.24
N VAL A 477 -19.00 18.83 -3.53
CA VAL A 477 -20.10 19.68 -3.03
C VAL A 477 -19.56 20.83 -2.18
N GLY A 478 -18.64 20.54 -1.25
CA GLY A 478 -18.01 21.59 -0.43
C GLY A 478 -17.23 22.61 -1.25
N GLU A 479 -16.45 22.15 -2.23
CA GLU A 479 -15.64 23.02 -3.09
C GLU A 479 -16.50 23.89 -4.02
N LEU A 480 -17.54 23.31 -4.64
CA LEU A 480 -18.47 24.06 -5.49
C LEU A 480 -19.25 25.12 -4.72
N ARG A 481 -19.70 24.81 -3.49
CA ARG A 481 -20.39 25.79 -2.63
C ARG A 481 -19.48 26.93 -2.18
N THR A 482 -18.19 26.66 -2.04
CA THR A 482 -17.20 27.71 -1.74
C THR A 482 -16.93 28.57 -2.98
N TRP A 483 -16.96 27.96 -4.17
CA TRP A 483 -16.74 28.65 -5.44
C TRP A 483 -17.94 29.51 -5.90
N ASP A 484 -19.18 29.06 -5.67
CA ASP A 484 -20.42 29.79 -5.98
C ASP A 484 -21.25 29.97 -4.70
N GLU A 485 -20.87 30.94 -3.84
CA GLU A 485 -21.48 31.15 -2.51
C GLU A 485 -23.00 31.37 -2.57
N ASP A 486 -23.47 32.13 -3.58
CA ASP A 486 -24.90 32.40 -3.80
C ASP A 486 -25.65 31.20 -4.42
N GLN A 487 -24.93 30.15 -4.84
CA GLN A 487 -25.42 28.91 -5.45
C GLN A 487 -26.31 29.12 -6.67
N ALA A 488 -26.28 30.32 -7.27
CA ALA A 488 -27.12 30.69 -8.39
C ALA A 488 -26.81 29.85 -9.65
N ARG A 489 -25.62 29.26 -9.72
CA ARG A 489 -25.11 28.52 -10.87
C ARG A 489 -25.18 27.01 -10.65
N LEU A 490 -25.41 26.57 -9.42
CA LEU A 490 -25.47 25.16 -9.03
C LEU A 490 -26.89 24.58 -9.07
N GLN A 491 -27.91 25.34 -9.44
CA GLN A 491 -29.32 24.89 -9.45
C GLN A 491 -29.53 23.54 -10.17
N ALA A 492 -28.89 23.33 -11.34
CA ALA A 492 -29.01 22.06 -12.07
C ALA A 492 -28.26 20.91 -11.38
N PHE A 493 -27.11 21.22 -10.78
CA PHE A 493 -26.32 20.26 -10.00
C PHE A 493 -27.08 19.82 -8.75
N ASP A 494 -27.63 20.78 -7.99
CA ASP A 494 -28.41 20.53 -6.77
C ASP A 494 -29.67 19.74 -7.08
N ALA A 495 -30.41 20.08 -8.16
CA ALA A 495 -31.58 19.32 -8.57
C ALA A 495 -31.26 17.85 -8.91
N ARG A 496 -30.11 17.58 -9.56
CA ARG A 496 -29.67 16.21 -9.84
C ARG A 496 -29.24 15.47 -8.56
N LEU A 497 -28.57 16.16 -7.64
CA LEU A 497 -28.20 15.61 -6.35
C LEU A 497 -29.44 15.24 -5.51
N GLU A 498 -30.45 16.11 -5.47
CA GLU A 498 -31.72 15.87 -4.79
C GLU A 498 -32.48 14.69 -5.38
N ASP A 499 -32.55 14.56 -6.71
CA ASP A 499 -33.20 13.42 -7.39
C ASP A 499 -32.54 12.08 -7.02
N LEU A 500 -31.21 12.02 -7.08
CA LEU A 500 -30.45 10.83 -6.68
C LEU A 500 -30.61 10.51 -5.19
N CYS A 501 -30.71 11.53 -4.34
CA CYS A 501 -30.98 11.36 -2.92
C CYS A 501 -32.39 10.88 -2.63
N GLY A 502 -33.40 11.37 -3.36
CA GLY A 502 -34.78 10.92 -3.28
C GLY A 502 -34.98 9.45 -3.70
N ALA A 503 -34.07 8.91 -4.52
CA ALA A 503 -34.05 7.51 -4.93
C ALA A 503 -33.43 6.56 -3.88
N GLN A 504 -32.82 7.07 -2.81
CA GLN A 504 -32.19 6.22 -1.79
C GLN A 504 -33.23 5.50 -0.93
N GLN A 505 -32.91 4.27 -0.51
CA GLN A 505 -33.75 3.53 0.41
C GLN A 505 -33.80 4.24 1.78
N PRO A 506 -34.99 4.41 2.39
CA PRO A 506 -35.11 5.03 3.71
C PRO A 506 -34.25 4.32 4.76
N ALA A 507 -33.61 5.10 5.63
CA ALA A 507 -32.70 4.63 6.71
C ALA A 507 -31.45 3.85 6.24
N SER A 508 -31.16 3.81 4.95
CA SER A 508 -29.88 3.30 4.44
C SER A 508 -28.74 4.28 4.76
N THR A 509 -27.49 3.78 4.75
CA THR A 509 -26.29 4.61 4.84
C THR A 509 -26.27 5.69 3.75
N GLY A 510 -26.72 5.37 2.53
CA GLY A 510 -26.82 6.32 1.43
C GLY A 510 -27.77 7.48 1.74
N ALA A 511 -28.91 7.21 2.38
CA ALA A 511 -29.84 8.25 2.83
C ALA A 511 -29.21 9.17 3.90
N GLN A 512 -28.50 8.59 4.87
CA GLN A 512 -27.79 9.37 5.90
C GLN A 512 -26.70 10.26 5.30
N HIS A 513 -25.98 9.75 4.30
CA HIS A 513 -24.98 10.51 3.57
C HIS A 513 -25.59 11.64 2.74
N CYS A 514 -26.71 11.39 2.06
CA CYS A 514 -27.48 12.43 1.39
C CYS A 514 -27.87 13.59 2.31
N ASP A 515 -28.31 13.28 3.52
CA ASP A 515 -28.68 14.27 4.53
C ASP A 515 -27.51 15.21 4.90
N SER A 516 -26.28 14.70 4.84
CA SER A 516 -25.08 15.51 5.10
C SER A 516 -24.67 16.41 3.94
N LEU A 517 -25.17 16.11 2.73
CA LEU A 517 -24.85 16.86 1.51
C LEU A 517 -25.85 17.99 1.26
N LEU A 518 -27.12 17.85 1.64
CA LEU A 518 -28.17 18.83 1.35
C LEU A 518 -28.27 19.91 2.45
N PRO A 519 -28.38 21.21 2.11
CA PRO A 519 -28.36 22.30 3.11
C PRO A 519 -29.58 22.33 4.04
N ASP A 520 -30.75 21.87 3.57
CA ASP A 520 -32.05 22.15 4.21
C ASP A 520 -32.58 21.06 5.16
N HIS A 521 -32.03 19.84 5.14
CA HIS A 521 -32.57 18.73 5.94
C HIS A 521 -32.12 18.67 7.41
N GLN A 522 -31.26 19.59 7.86
CA GLN A 522 -30.93 19.74 9.28
C GLN A 522 -31.97 20.55 10.06
N LYS A 523 -32.76 21.42 9.41
CA LYS A 523 -33.75 22.28 10.09
C LYS A 523 -35.10 21.59 10.34
N ASP A 524 -35.58 20.80 9.37
CA ASP A 524 -36.91 20.18 9.49
C ASP A 524 -36.94 19.00 10.48
N ARG A 525 -35.83 18.26 10.64
CA ARG A 525 -35.76 17.15 11.62
C ARG A 525 -35.68 17.59 13.08
N GLN A 526 -35.15 18.79 13.37
CA GLN A 526 -35.20 19.35 14.72
C GLN A 526 -36.60 19.84 15.10
N GLN A 527 -37.44 20.18 14.12
CA GLN A 527 -38.85 20.55 14.36
C GLN A 527 -39.74 19.32 14.53
N ASP A 528 -39.52 18.24 13.79
CA ASP A 528 -40.29 17.00 13.97
C ASP A 528 -39.92 16.23 15.24
N ALA A 529 -38.66 16.29 15.71
CA ALA A 529 -38.24 15.68 16.97
C ALA A 529 -38.63 16.49 18.23
N SER A 530 -39.07 17.75 18.05
CA SER A 530 -39.61 18.58 19.14
C SER A 530 -41.14 18.64 19.15
N GLY A 531 -41.80 17.97 18.20
CA GLY A 531 -43.25 17.89 18.06
C GLY A 531 -43.88 16.51 18.29
N ALA A 532 -43.09 15.49 18.71
CA ALA A 532 -43.56 14.13 19.01
C ALA A 532 -43.43 13.76 20.50
#